data_AF-A0A5R2NAZ5-F1
#
_entry.id   AF-A0A5R2NAZ5-F1
#
_cell.length_a   1.000
_cell.length_b   1.000
_cell.length_c   1.000
_cell.angle_alpha   90.00
_cell.angle_beta   90.00
_cell.angle_gamma   90.00
#
_symmetry.space_group_name_H-M   'P 1'
#
loop_
_entity.id
_entity.type
_entity.pdbx_description
1 polymer ?
#
loop_
_entity_poly.entity_id
_entity_poly.type
_entity_poly.pdbx_seq_one_letter_code
_entity_poly.pdbx_strand_id
1 'polypeptide(L)' 'QRPDRTFKIGEGLDIADYVLAGGGFPVAVKGAGVIGVIAVSGLPERQDHGVVVDALCDHLGIDRRKLALSADPE' A
#
# COMPACT_ATOMS: atom_id res chain seq x y z
N GLN A 1 -13.24 7.75 -11.93
CA GLN A 1 -12.24 6.76 -11.49
C GLN A 1 -11.65 6.08 -12.72
N ARG A 2 -10.38 5.65 -12.67
CA ARG A 2 -9.78 4.93 -13.79
C ARG A 2 -10.17 3.44 -13.74
N PRO A 3 -10.60 2.82 -14.85
CA PRO A 3 -11.14 1.45 -14.86
C PRO A 3 -10.09 0.37 -14.54
N ASP A 4 -8.80 0.66 -14.66
CA ASP A 4 -7.68 -0.20 -14.25
C ASP A 4 -7.51 -0.30 -12.72
N ARG A 5 -8.21 0.53 -11.95
CA ARG A 5 -8.01 0.67 -10.49
C ARG A 5 -9.22 0.26 -9.65
N THR A 6 -10.20 -0.37 -10.28
CA THR A 6 -11.47 -0.75 -9.65
C THR A 6 -11.71 -2.24 -9.81
N PHE A 7 -12.36 -2.85 -8.83
CA PHE A 7 -12.81 -4.24 -8.92
C PHE A 7 -13.88 -4.40 -10.00
N LYS A 8 -13.96 -5.59 -10.59
CA LYS A 8 -15.02 -5.91 -11.56
C LYS A 8 -16.37 -5.97 -10.84
N ILE A 9 -17.41 -5.44 -11.49
CA ILE A 9 -18.79 -5.53 -10.97
C ILE A 9 -19.15 -7.01 -10.82
N GLY A 10 -19.63 -7.39 -9.63
CA GLY A 10 -20.01 -8.77 -9.30
C GLY A 10 -19.02 -9.56 -8.45
N GLU A 11 -17.83 -9.01 -8.13
CA GLU A 11 -16.84 -9.67 -7.25
C GLU A 11 -17.04 -9.43 -5.75
N GLY A 12 -18.15 -8.78 -5.35
CA GLY A 12 -18.48 -8.55 -3.94
C GLY A 12 -17.67 -7.45 -3.25
N LEU A 13 -16.93 -6.65 -4.02
CA LEU A 13 -16.19 -5.48 -3.55
C LEU A 13 -16.72 -4.23 -4.25
N ASP A 14 -17.48 -3.41 -3.52
CA ASP A 14 -18.03 -2.16 -4.06
C ASP A 14 -16.90 -1.18 -4.40
N ILE A 15 -16.93 -0.62 -5.60
CA ILE A 15 -15.94 0.36 -6.07
C ILE A 15 -16.01 1.70 -5.33
N ALA A 16 -17.11 1.96 -4.61
CA ALA A 16 -17.24 3.09 -3.70
C ALA A 16 -16.40 2.90 -2.42
N ASP A 17 -16.22 1.65 -1.99
CA ASP A 17 -15.56 1.29 -0.74
C ASP A 17 -14.11 0.79 -0.97
N TYR A 18 -13.82 0.24 -2.15
CA TYR A 18 -12.55 -0.44 -2.44
C TYR A 18 -11.86 0.07 -3.70
N VAL A 19 -10.53 0.16 -3.64
CA VAL A 19 -9.67 0.60 -4.76
C VAL A 19 -8.41 -0.26 -4.83
N LEU A 20 -7.92 -0.49 -6.05
CA LEU A 20 -6.60 -1.05 -6.31
C LEU A 20 -5.59 0.11 -6.37
N ALA A 21 -5.10 0.55 -5.21
CA ALA A 21 -4.12 1.61 -5.09
C ALA A 21 -3.00 1.25 -4.11
N GLY A 22 -1.79 1.73 -4.41
CA GLY A 22 -0.69 1.80 -3.47
C GLY A 22 -0.96 2.82 -2.34
N GLY A 23 -0.20 2.72 -1.25
CA GLY A 23 -0.30 3.62 -0.10
C GLY A 23 -0.95 3.01 1.16
N GLY A 24 -1.61 1.86 1.04
CA GLY A 24 -2.08 1.07 2.19
C GLY A 24 -1.04 0.04 2.65
N PHE A 25 -0.75 -0.04 3.95
CA PHE A 25 0.17 -1.01 4.53
C PHE A 25 -0.39 -1.60 5.84
N PRO A 26 -0.67 -2.92 5.91
CA PRO A 26 -1.26 -3.53 7.10
C PRO A 26 -0.25 -3.65 8.25
N VAL A 27 -0.70 -3.41 9.47
CA VAL A 27 0.08 -3.57 10.70
C VAL A 27 -0.35 -4.83 11.41
N ALA A 28 0.55 -5.82 11.48
CA ALA A 28 0.30 -7.10 12.12
C ALA A 28 1.09 -7.24 13.43
N VAL A 29 0.45 -7.81 14.44
CA VAL A 29 1.07 -8.16 15.73
C VAL A 29 1.08 -9.68 15.88
N LYS A 30 2.24 -10.23 16.25
CA LYS A 30 2.42 -11.66 16.46
C LYS A 30 1.41 -12.20 17.49
N GLY A 31 0.60 -13.16 17.08
CA GLY A 31 -0.43 -13.77 17.93
C GLY A 31 -1.79 -13.05 17.96
N ALA A 32 -1.88 -11.81 17.45
CA ALA A 32 -3.14 -11.05 17.37
C ALA A 32 -3.65 -10.87 15.92
N GLY A 33 -2.78 -11.02 14.92
CA GLY A 33 -3.13 -10.81 13.52
C GLY A 33 -2.99 -9.34 13.10
N VAL A 34 -3.73 -8.92 12.07
CA VAL A 34 -3.75 -7.53 11.59
C VAL A 34 -4.59 -6.67 12.53
N ILE A 35 -4.00 -5.61 13.07
CA ILE A 35 -4.64 -4.73 14.06
C ILE A 35 -4.96 -3.33 13.51
N GLY A 36 -4.51 -3.02 12.30
CA GLY A 36 -4.71 -1.71 11.69
C GLY A 36 -3.99 -1.57 10.36
N VAL A 37 -4.02 -0.35 9.82
CA VAL A 37 -3.43 0.00 8.53
C VAL A 37 -2.80 1.40 8.60
N ILE A 38 -1.66 1.57 7.95
CA ILE A 38 -1.10 2.88 7.62
C ILE A 38 -1.58 3.21 6.21
N ALA A 39 -2.14 4.40 6.03
CA ALA A 39 -2.62 4.86 4.72
C ALA A 39 -2.01 6.22 4.38
N VAL A 40 -1.41 6.30 3.19
CA VAL A 40 -0.95 7.53 2.55
C VAL A 40 -1.66 7.65 1.21
N SER A 41 -2.11 8.86 0.87
CA SER A 41 -2.82 9.14 -0.37
C SER A 41 -2.50 10.55 -0.85
N GLY A 42 -2.35 10.70 -2.16
CA GLY A 42 -2.24 12.00 -2.83
C GLY A 42 -1.11 12.08 -3.85
N LEU A 43 -0.20 11.11 -3.87
CA LEU A 43 0.87 10.98 -4.85
C LEU A 43 0.55 9.91 -5.89
N PRO A 44 1.39 9.70 -6.92
CA PRO A 44 1.36 8.46 -7.69
C PRO A 44 1.50 7.25 -6.77
N GLU A 45 0.74 6.19 -7.01
CA GLU A 45 0.53 5.10 -6.04
C GLU A 45 1.81 4.37 -5.57
N ARG A 46 2.81 4.24 -6.45
CA ARG A 46 4.12 3.69 -6.08
C ARG A 46 4.84 4.59 -5.09
N GLN A 47 4.67 5.91 -5.20
CA GLN A 47 5.22 6.90 -4.28
C GLN A 47 4.45 6.92 -2.97
N ASP A 48 3.11 6.85 -2.99
CA ASP A 48 2.31 6.71 -1.77
C ASP A 48 2.75 5.48 -0.96
N HIS A 49 2.97 4.33 -1.62
CA HIS A 49 3.54 3.14 -0.98
C HIS A 49 4.97 3.37 -0.46
N GLY A 50 5.82 4.02 -1.28
CA GLY A 50 7.20 4.34 -0.92
C GLY A 50 7.32 5.17 0.36
N VAL A 51 6.46 6.17 0.55
CA VAL A 51 6.42 6.99 1.78
C VAL A 51 6.21 6.12 3.01
N VAL A 52 5.28 5.16 2.95
CA VAL A 52 5.02 4.25 4.09
C VAL A 52 6.22 3.35 4.36
N VAL A 53 6.80 2.75 3.31
CA VAL A 53 7.96 1.85 3.43
C VAL A 53 9.18 2.58 3.98
N ASP A 54 9.47 3.79 3.48
CA ASP A 54 10.60 4.60 3.95
C ASP A 54 10.44 4.97 5.42
N ALA A 55 9.26 5.41 5.84
CA ALA A 55 8.98 5.75 7.23
C ALA A 55 9.14 4.53 8.16
N LEU A 56 8.67 3.34 7.74
CA LEU A 56 8.85 2.11 8.51
C LEU A 56 10.32 1.70 8.57
N CYS A 57 11.07 1.83 7.47
CA CYS A 57 12.49 1.54 7.45
C CYS A 57 13.28 2.44 8.41
N ASP A 58 13.02 3.75 8.37
CA ASP A 58 13.67 4.71 9.25
C ASP A 58 13.29 4.46 10.72
N HIS A 59 12.02 4.11 11.01
CA HIS A 59 11.56 3.79 12.37
C HIS A 59 12.18 2.48 12.92
N LEU A 60 12.33 1.47 12.08
CA LEU A 60 12.81 0.13 12.47
C LEU A 60 14.33 -0.05 12.28
N GLY A 61 15.03 0.94 11.73
CA GLY A 61 16.47 0.85 11.44
C GLY A 61 16.80 -0.12 10.30
N ILE A 62 15.91 -0.28 9.33
CA ILE A 62 16.09 -1.19 8.18
C ILE A 62 16.67 -0.41 6.99
N ASP A 63 17.62 -0.99 6.25
CA ASP A 63 18.13 -0.38 5.01
C ASP A 63 17.07 -0.44 3.90
N ARG A 64 16.44 0.71 3.64
CA ARG A 64 15.45 0.94 2.58
C ARG A 64 15.87 0.42 1.19
N ARG A 65 17.17 0.43 0.86
CA ARG A 65 17.65 -0.08 -0.45
C ARG A 65 17.40 -1.58 -0.64
N LYS A 66 17.25 -2.34 0.44
CA LYS A 66 16.94 -3.78 0.37
C LYS A 66 15.47 -4.06 0.04
N LEU A 67 14.60 -3.06 0.23
CA LEU A 67 13.15 -3.18 0.07
C LEU A 67 12.59 -2.27 -1.03
N ALA A 68 13.44 -1.47 -1.68
CA ALA A 68 13.04 -0.59 -2.75
C ALA A 68 12.55 -1.39 -3.97
N LEU A 69 11.42 -0.96 -4.53
CA LEU A 69 10.91 -1.48 -5.81
C LEU A 69 11.87 -1.10 -6.94
N SER A 70 11.89 -1.90 -8.01
CA SER A 70 12.64 -1.55 -9.22
C SER A 70 12.12 -0.23 -9.81
N ALA A 71 13.04 0.51 -10.44
CA ALA A 71 12.70 1.75 -11.16
C ALA A 71 11.83 1.47 -12.39
N ASP A 72 11.83 0.23 -12.89
CA ASP A 72 11.07 -0.15 -14.07
C ASP A 72 9.57 -0.19 -13.77
N PRO A 73 8.77 0.60 -14.52
CA PRO A 73 7.33 0.45 -14.56
C PRO A 73 7.04 -0.65 -15.58
N GLU A 74 6.98 -1.91 -15.16
CA GLU A 74 6.36 -2.94 -16.00
C GLU A 74 4.93 -2.53 -16.39
#